data_AF-A0A5C7MMI5-F1
#
_entry.id   AF-A0A5C7MMI5-F1
#
_cell.length_a   1.000
_cell.length_b   1.000
_cell.length_c   1.000
_cell.angle_alpha   90.00
_cell.angle_beta   90.00
_cell.angle_gamma   90.00
#
_symmetry.space_group_name_H-M   'P 1'
#
loop_
_entity.id
_entity.type
_entity.pdbx_description
1 polymer ?
#
loop_
_entity_poly.entity_id
_entity_poly.type
_entity_poly.pdbx_seq_one_letter_code
_entity_poly.pdbx_strand_id
1 'polypeptide(L)'
;MANGIERIQKKINSFKRRYYLNLLVRGVLFTLSILVAYFLTAAVLEYVLWLGTWGRLLILIIFFGLVVYCGFRFFKDPLAYLVSKRGLNDEQGARLIGNYFPTIKDRLVNLIQLSAVSDSGLAQASILQKSREFEPVEFESVIRINDNRKYLKYLAIPVGIIFVILLINKTIITQSATRIVNFNQQYSPQAPFNFTIQNKNLIGFFNEDFTLRLSLEGDAVPEEAYIVIGSQHLKMETLQAGLFQYTFEKLQQPKSFQIEAAGYYSGNFEITLANRPELTQLGIELQYPKYLQRKNERLVNAGNLEIPEGTLVTWRLNTANATSVSMIFASDSSKIDLQSTDNQSFIHSRQFRNPDQYEVFLRNEQSQNKDRIFYAVDVIKDQYPQLTINNFRDSVLYKRIILSGITADDYGITQLSLQFHVKDEQQKIITQRTVNIPVSYNQQQQSFFYNWNLDTLSLKPGQQLQYFLQTWDN
;
A
#
# COMPACT_ATOMS: atom_id res chain seq x y z
N MET A 1 72.24 -21.16 -42.75
CA MET A 1 72.34 -22.63 -42.59
C MET A 1 71.69 -23.07 -41.27
N ALA A 2 70.39 -22.84 -41.06
CA ALA A 2 69.68 -23.21 -39.82
C ALA A 2 68.36 -24.00 -40.07
N ASN A 3 68.06 -24.32 -41.33
CA ASN A 3 66.68 -24.66 -41.71
C ASN A 3 66.26 -26.11 -41.40
N GLY A 4 67.17 -27.05 -41.16
CA GLY A 4 66.82 -28.47 -40.96
C GLY A 4 66.25 -28.77 -39.57
N ILE A 5 66.89 -28.24 -38.52
CA ILE A 5 66.50 -28.44 -37.12
C ILE A 5 65.20 -27.69 -36.82
N GLU A 6 65.10 -26.43 -37.26
CA GLU A 6 63.88 -25.63 -37.11
C GLU A 6 62.68 -26.30 -37.78
N ARG A 7 62.87 -26.97 -38.92
CA ARG A 7 61.79 -27.73 -39.59
C ARG A 7 61.32 -28.93 -38.78
N ILE A 8 62.23 -29.70 -38.17
CA ILE A 8 61.86 -30.84 -37.30
C ILE A 8 61.20 -30.34 -36.02
N GLN A 9 61.76 -29.32 -35.36
CA GLN A 9 61.15 -28.71 -34.17
C GLN A 9 59.76 -28.15 -34.48
N LYS A 10 59.56 -27.54 -35.66
CA LYS A 10 58.25 -27.09 -36.13
C LYS A 10 57.28 -28.27 -36.31
N LYS A 11 57.71 -29.38 -36.92
CA LYS A 11 56.90 -30.60 -37.05
C LYS A 11 56.56 -31.24 -35.69
N ILE A 12 57.50 -31.27 -34.74
CA ILE A 12 57.28 -31.77 -33.37
C ILE A 12 56.31 -30.86 -32.62
N ASN A 13 56.45 -29.54 -32.75
CA ASN A 13 55.52 -28.58 -32.15
C ASN A 13 54.11 -28.68 -32.74
N SER A 14 53.98 -28.89 -34.05
CA SER A 14 52.67 -29.18 -34.66
C SER A 14 52.06 -30.48 -34.15
N PHE A 15 52.86 -31.54 -33.98
CA PHE A 15 52.40 -32.79 -33.37
C PHE A 15 51.92 -32.57 -31.93
N LYS A 16 52.70 -31.87 -31.10
CA LYS A 16 52.33 -31.52 -29.73
C LYS A 16 51.02 -30.74 -29.69
N ARG A 17 50.86 -29.73 -30.56
CA ARG A 17 49.63 -28.95 -30.67
C ARG A 17 48.44 -29.84 -31.01
N ARG A 18 48.56 -30.74 -31.99
CA ARG A 18 47.49 -31.64 -32.40
C ARG A 18 47.16 -32.71 -31.34
N TYR A 19 48.16 -33.15 -30.58
CA TYR A 19 47.99 -34.05 -29.43
C TYR A 19 47.20 -33.40 -28.30
N TYR A 20 47.59 -32.21 -27.85
CA TYR A 20 46.86 -31.51 -26.80
C TYR A 20 45.48 -31.04 -27.26
N LEU A 21 45.29 -30.69 -28.54
CA LEU A 21 43.96 -30.45 -29.12
C LEU A 21 43.09 -31.70 -29.07
N ASN A 22 43.63 -32.86 -29.41
CA ASN A 22 42.89 -34.12 -29.33
C ASN A 22 42.50 -34.48 -27.89
N LEU A 23 43.43 -34.29 -26.94
CA LEU A 23 43.19 -34.51 -25.52
C LEU A 23 42.12 -33.55 -24.97
N LEU A 24 42.15 -32.28 -25.40
CA LEU A 24 41.15 -31.27 -25.04
C LEU A 24 39.77 -31.64 -25.62
N VAL A 25 39.68 -31.95 -26.92
CA VAL A 25 38.40 -32.35 -27.55
C VAL A 25 37.81 -33.57 -26.85
N ARG A 26 38.64 -34.58 -26.55
CA ARG A 26 38.22 -35.74 -25.78
C ARG A 26 37.76 -35.36 -24.38
N GLY A 27 38.54 -34.54 -23.66
CA GLY A 27 38.20 -34.05 -22.32
C GLY A 27 36.89 -33.27 -22.27
N VAL A 28 36.64 -32.40 -23.25
CA VAL A 28 35.39 -31.65 -23.40
C VAL A 28 34.22 -32.61 -23.63
N LEU A 29 34.36 -33.57 -24.55
CA LEU A 29 33.29 -34.55 -24.83
C LEU A 29 32.94 -35.38 -23.60
N PHE A 30 33.93 -35.86 -22.83
CA PHE A 30 33.68 -36.60 -21.60
C PHE A 30 33.06 -35.72 -20.51
N THR A 31 33.60 -34.52 -20.31
CA THR A 31 33.07 -33.57 -19.32
C THR A 31 31.62 -33.22 -19.61
N LEU A 32 31.31 -32.92 -20.87
CA LEU A 32 29.95 -32.62 -21.29
C LEU A 32 29.02 -33.83 -21.14
N SER A 33 29.50 -35.03 -21.50
CA SER A 33 28.70 -36.26 -21.33
C SER A 33 28.34 -36.51 -19.87
N ILE A 34 29.30 -36.36 -18.95
CA ILE A 34 29.10 -36.56 -17.51
C ILE A 34 28.18 -35.47 -16.95
N LEU A 35 28.40 -34.20 -17.29
CA LEU A 35 27.59 -33.09 -16.80
C LEU A 35 26.14 -33.17 -17.27
N VAL A 36 25.92 -33.50 -18.55
CA VAL A 36 24.57 -33.65 -19.12
C VAL A 36 23.87 -34.87 -18.51
N ALA A 37 24.57 -35.99 -18.34
CA ALA A 37 24.00 -37.17 -17.67
C ALA A 37 23.63 -36.87 -16.21
N TYR A 38 24.50 -36.19 -15.46
CA TYR A 38 24.22 -35.78 -14.10
C TYR A 38 23.01 -34.85 -14.02
N PHE A 39 22.97 -33.81 -14.87
CA PHE A 39 21.86 -32.87 -14.94
C PHE A 39 20.54 -33.59 -15.21
N LEU A 40 20.52 -34.54 -16.13
CA LEU A 40 19.35 -35.36 -16.44
C LEU A 40 18.89 -36.15 -15.21
N THR A 41 19.80 -36.86 -14.54
CA THR A 41 19.45 -37.61 -13.32
C THR A 41 18.95 -36.71 -12.21
N ALA A 42 19.56 -35.54 -12.01
CA ALA A 42 19.15 -34.56 -11.01
C ALA A 42 17.77 -33.97 -11.31
N ALA A 43 17.48 -33.64 -12.56
CA ALA A 43 16.17 -33.12 -12.98
C ALA A 43 15.06 -34.16 -12.77
N VAL A 44 15.29 -35.41 -13.16
CA VAL A 44 14.32 -36.50 -12.95
C VAL A 44 14.11 -36.78 -11.46
N LEU A 45 15.19 -36.80 -10.67
CA LEU A 45 15.09 -36.99 -9.22
C LEU A 45 14.34 -35.84 -8.53
N GLU A 46 14.62 -34.59 -8.90
CA GLU A 46 13.89 -33.43 -8.35
C GLU A 46 12.40 -33.50 -8.71
N TYR A 47 12.08 -33.84 -9.96
CA TYR A 47 10.70 -33.93 -10.42
C TYR A 47 9.91 -35.04 -9.71
N VAL A 48 10.51 -36.21 -9.49
CA VAL A 48 9.84 -37.35 -8.85
C VAL A 48 9.76 -37.19 -7.34
N LEU A 49 10.84 -36.76 -6.68
CA LEU A 49 10.95 -36.76 -5.22
C LEU A 49 10.59 -35.42 -4.57
N TRP A 50 10.34 -34.36 -5.35
CA TRP A 50 9.97 -33.03 -4.83
C TRP A 50 10.91 -32.58 -3.70
N LEU A 51 12.21 -32.62 -3.99
CA LEU A 51 13.25 -32.40 -2.99
C LEU A 51 13.09 -31.04 -2.31
N GLY A 52 13.12 -31.04 -0.97
CA GLY A 52 13.13 -29.81 -0.16
C GLY A 52 14.42 -29.01 -0.34
N THR A 53 14.51 -27.85 0.32
CA THR A 53 15.63 -26.89 0.22
C THR A 53 17.00 -27.55 0.37
N TRP A 54 17.16 -28.45 1.34
CA TRP A 54 18.42 -29.18 1.58
C TRP A 54 18.79 -30.16 0.46
N GLY A 55 17.80 -30.86 -0.11
CA GLY A 55 18.04 -31.78 -1.23
C GLY A 55 18.49 -31.05 -2.49
N ARG A 56 17.90 -29.88 -2.77
CA ARG A 56 18.29 -29.02 -3.90
C ARG A 56 19.70 -28.47 -3.72
N LEU A 57 20.04 -28.04 -2.50
CA LEU A 57 21.39 -27.56 -2.16
C LEU A 57 22.45 -28.65 -2.33
N LEU A 58 22.16 -29.89 -1.92
CA LEU A 58 23.08 -31.01 -2.13
C LEU A 58 23.31 -31.30 -3.62
N ILE A 59 22.25 -31.34 -4.43
CA ILE A 59 22.36 -31.51 -5.89
C ILE A 59 23.22 -30.40 -6.52
N LEU A 60 23.06 -29.16 -6.06
CA LEU A 60 23.82 -28.02 -6.56
C LEU A 60 25.30 -28.10 -6.15
N ILE A 61 25.60 -28.44 -4.89
CA ILE A 61 26.99 -28.62 -4.42
C ILE A 61 27.68 -29.74 -5.17
N ILE A 62 27.00 -30.89 -5.37
CA ILE A 62 27.55 -32.01 -6.14
C ILE A 62 27.79 -31.60 -7.60
N PHE A 63 26.89 -30.80 -8.20
CA PHE A 63 27.09 -30.27 -9.56
C PHE A 63 28.37 -29.44 -9.66
N PHE A 64 28.55 -28.45 -8.77
CA PHE A 64 29.76 -27.62 -8.77
C PHE A 64 31.01 -28.43 -8.45
N GLY A 65 30.94 -29.38 -7.51
CA GLY A 65 32.03 -30.31 -7.21
C GLY A 65 32.42 -31.15 -8.43
N LEU A 66 31.44 -31.63 -9.19
CA LEU A 66 31.66 -32.40 -10.41
C LEU A 66 32.29 -31.54 -11.53
N VAL A 67 31.83 -30.29 -11.70
CA VAL A 67 32.42 -29.33 -12.65
C VAL A 67 33.90 -29.08 -12.31
N VAL A 68 34.21 -28.82 -11.04
CA VAL A 68 35.59 -28.60 -10.57
C VAL A 68 36.43 -29.86 -10.76
N TYR A 69 35.89 -31.04 -10.43
CA TYR A 69 36.57 -32.32 -10.61
C TYR A 69 36.89 -32.60 -12.08
N CYS A 70 35.92 -32.46 -13.00
CA CYS A 70 36.14 -32.63 -14.43
C CYS A 70 37.13 -31.59 -14.98
N GLY A 71 37.00 -30.34 -14.54
CA GLY A 71 37.94 -29.26 -14.85
C GLY A 71 39.38 -29.64 -14.48
N PHE A 72 39.60 -30.05 -13.24
CA PHE A 72 40.93 -30.43 -12.76
C PHE A 72 41.45 -31.72 -13.42
N ARG A 73 40.60 -32.73 -13.60
CA ARG A 73 41.01 -34.06 -14.10
C ARG A 73 41.31 -34.08 -15.60
N PHE A 74 40.55 -33.34 -16.40
CA PHE A 74 40.65 -33.38 -17.87
C PHE A 74 41.32 -32.15 -18.48
N PHE A 75 41.25 -30.99 -17.83
CA PHE A 75 41.80 -29.75 -18.40
C PHE A 75 43.16 -29.36 -17.83
N LYS A 76 43.61 -29.89 -16.68
CA LYS A 76 44.92 -29.54 -16.08
C LYS A 76 46.09 -29.65 -17.08
N ASP A 77 46.19 -30.77 -17.78
CA ASP A 77 47.30 -31.05 -18.70
C ASP A 77 47.24 -30.21 -20.01
N PRO A 78 46.10 -30.09 -20.72
CA PRO A 78 46.02 -29.25 -21.92
C PRO A 78 46.06 -27.75 -21.63
N LEU A 79 45.52 -27.28 -20.49
CA LEU A 79 45.58 -25.85 -20.12
C LEU A 79 47.01 -25.43 -19.74
N ALA A 80 47.75 -26.29 -19.02
CA ALA A 80 49.15 -26.04 -18.68
C ALA A 80 50.04 -25.89 -19.94
N TYR A 81 49.78 -26.69 -20.97
CA TYR A 81 50.44 -26.56 -22.27
C TYR A 81 50.11 -25.25 -22.99
N LEU A 82 48.84 -24.83 -22.96
CA LEU A 82 48.35 -23.65 -23.69
C LEU A 82 48.80 -22.34 -23.03
N VAL A 83 48.87 -22.29 -21.70
CA VAL A 83 49.21 -21.07 -20.93
C VAL A 83 50.73 -20.90 -20.75
N SER A 84 51.47 -21.97 -20.47
CA SER A 84 52.89 -21.86 -20.06
C SER A 84 53.89 -22.41 -21.09
N LYS A 85 53.43 -23.01 -22.21
CA LYS A 85 54.26 -23.80 -23.17
C LYS A 85 55.13 -24.90 -22.54
N ARG A 86 55.05 -25.10 -21.22
CA ARG A 86 55.64 -26.19 -20.44
C ARG A 86 54.81 -27.47 -20.59
N GLY A 87 54.73 -27.97 -21.81
CA GLY A 87 54.27 -29.34 -22.08
C GLY A 87 55.42 -30.32 -22.13
N LEU A 88 55.16 -31.49 -22.72
CA LEU A 88 56.15 -32.51 -23.05
C LEU A 88 57.46 -31.87 -23.54
N ASN A 89 58.59 -32.22 -22.93
CA ASN A 89 59.92 -31.80 -23.42
C ASN A 89 60.13 -32.34 -24.85
N ASP A 90 60.99 -31.73 -25.67
CA ASP A 90 61.20 -32.17 -27.07
C ASP A 90 61.60 -33.64 -27.17
N GLU A 91 62.36 -34.14 -26.20
CA GLU A 91 62.67 -35.57 -26.06
C GLU A 91 61.45 -36.43 -25.72
N GLN A 92 60.58 -35.98 -24.80
CA GLN A 92 59.35 -36.70 -24.45
C GLN A 92 58.36 -36.72 -25.62
N GLY A 93 58.29 -35.62 -26.37
CA GLY A 93 57.54 -35.52 -27.62
C GLY A 93 58.08 -36.51 -28.67
N ALA A 94 59.40 -36.58 -28.85
CA ALA A 94 60.04 -37.54 -29.75
C ALA A 94 59.78 -39.01 -29.34
N ARG A 95 59.84 -39.33 -28.04
CA ARG A 95 59.49 -40.65 -27.52
C ARG A 95 58.03 -41.01 -27.77
N LEU A 96 57.12 -40.04 -27.58
CA LEU A 96 55.69 -40.24 -27.82
C LEU A 96 55.39 -40.43 -29.31
N ILE A 97 56.01 -39.64 -30.20
CA ILE A 97 55.93 -39.83 -31.66
C ILE A 97 56.48 -41.21 -32.04
N GLY A 98 57.59 -41.63 -31.44
CA GLY A 98 58.22 -42.93 -31.68
C GLY A 98 57.37 -44.13 -31.23
N ASN A 99 56.47 -43.97 -30.27
CA ASN A 99 55.50 -45.02 -29.93
C ASN A 99 54.46 -45.24 -31.05
N TYR A 100 54.18 -44.23 -31.86
CA TYR A 100 53.30 -44.36 -33.03
C TYR A 100 54.06 -44.75 -34.31
N PHE A 101 55.35 -44.44 -34.38
CA PHE A 101 56.24 -44.85 -35.47
C PHE A 101 57.48 -45.61 -34.94
N PRO A 102 57.35 -46.91 -34.65
CA PRO A 102 58.43 -47.71 -34.07
C PRO A 102 59.71 -47.69 -34.91
N THR A 103 59.59 -47.62 -36.23
CA THR A 103 60.69 -47.60 -37.20
C THR A 103 61.62 -46.40 -37.05
N ILE A 104 61.14 -45.32 -36.43
CA ILE A 104 61.81 -44.02 -36.39
C ILE A 104 62.06 -43.53 -34.96
N LYS A 105 61.57 -44.27 -33.95
CA LYS A 105 61.62 -43.96 -32.52
C LYS A 105 63.01 -43.60 -32.03
N ASP A 106 63.95 -44.54 -32.16
CA ASP A 106 65.30 -44.37 -31.61
C ASP A 106 66.10 -43.33 -32.39
N ARG A 107 65.87 -43.22 -33.70
CA ARG A 107 66.53 -42.23 -34.55
C ARG A 107 66.08 -40.80 -34.24
N LEU A 108 64.78 -40.60 -33.96
CA LEU A 108 64.22 -39.28 -33.62
C LEU A 108 64.69 -38.82 -32.24
N VAL A 109 64.71 -39.72 -31.25
CA VAL A 109 65.19 -39.40 -29.88
C VAL A 109 66.68 -39.07 -29.91
N ASN A 110 67.50 -39.86 -30.59
CA ASN A 110 68.95 -39.63 -30.71
C ASN A 110 69.26 -38.30 -31.42
N LEU A 111 68.48 -37.94 -32.45
CA LEU A 111 68.65 -36.67 -33.16
C LEU A 111 68.33 -35.46 -32.26
N ILE A 112 67.29 -35.54 -31.42
CA ILE A 112 66.94 -34.48 -30.47
C ILE A 112 67.98 -34.38 -29.34
N GLN A 113 68.45 -35.51 -28.79
CA GLN A 113 69.52 -35.52 -27.79
C GLN A 113 70.84 -34.93 -28.32
N LEU A 114 71.23 -35.28 -29.56
CA LEU A 114 72.45 -34.75 -30.19
C LEU A 114 72.36 -33.23 -30.44
N SER A 115 71.17 -32.74 -30.82
CA SER A 115 70.92 -31.31 -31.03
C SER A 115 70.96 -30.47 -29.74
N ALA A 116 70.77 -31.10 -28.58
CA ALA A 116 70.81 -30.41 -27.28
C ALA A 116 72.24 -30.28 -26.70
N VAL A 117 73.20 -31.07 -27.19
CA VAL A 117 74.55 -31.20 -26.59
C VAL A 117 75.67 -30.59 -27.44
N SER A 118 75.48 -30.43 -28.76
CA SER A 118 76.59 -30.13 -29.67
C SER A 118 76.24 -29.07 -30.73
N ASP A 119 76.97 -27.94 -30.73
CA ASP A 119 76.78 -26.81 -31.65
C ASP A 119 77.90 -26.69 -32.72
N SER A 120 78.63 -27.79 -32.96
CA SER A 120 79.73 -27.81 -33.94
C SER A 120 79.23 -27.93 -35.38
N GLY A 121 79.95 -27.35 -36.34
CA GLY A 121 79.55 -27.36 -37.76
C GLY A 121 79.39 -28.76 -38.38
N LEU A 122 80.14 -29.76 -37.88
CA LEU A 122 80.01 -31.17 -38.29
C LEU A 122 78.75 -31.83 -37.71
N ALA A 123 78.36 -31.47 -36.49
CA ALA A 123 77.11 -31.93 -35.89
C ALA A 123 75.90 -31.37 -36.65
N GLN A 124 75.93 -30.09 -37.02
CA GLN A 124 74.87 -29.46 -37.82
C GLN A 124 74.72 -30.11 -39.21
N ALA A 125 75.83 -30.47 -39.88
CA ALA A 125 75.79 -31.18 -41.17
C ALA A 125 75.22 -32.60 -41.04
N SER A 126 75.59 -33.33 -39.98
CA SER A 126 75.08 -34.68 -39.69
C SER A 126 73.58 -34.67 -39.33
N ILE A 127 73.14 -33.64 -38.60
CA ILE A 127 71.72 -33.43 -38.27
C ILE A 127 70.93 -33.07 -39.53
N LEU A 128 71.50 -32.27 -40.43
CA LEU A 128 70.84 -31.91 -41.68
C LEU A 128 70.68 -33.12 -42.62
N GLN A 129 71.69 -33.98 -42.74
CA GLN A 129 71.59 -35.22 -43.51
C GLN A 129 70.54 -36.17 -42.92
N LYS A 130 70.58 -36.42 -41.60
CA LYS A 130 69.62 -37.31 -40.94
C LYS A 130 68.20 -36.72 -40.94
N SER A 131 68.04 -35.40 -40.86
CA SER A 131 66.73 -34.74 -40.85
C SER A 131 65.91 -34.99 -42.13
N ARG A 132 66.58 -35.21 -43.27
CA ARG A 132 65.94 -35.52 -44.56
C ARG A 132 65.24 -36.87 -44.58
N GLU A 133 65.69 -37.84 -43.76
CA GLU A 133 65.00 -39.14 -43.62
C GLU A 133 63.60 -38.99 -42.99
N PHE A 134 63.34 -37.89 -42.27
CA PHE A 134 62.08 -37.60 -41.60
C PHE A 134 61.18 -36.62 -42.40
N GLU A 135 61.63 -36.15 -43.57
CA GLU A 135 60.83 -35.27 -44.43
C GLU A 135 59.52 -35.90 -44.94
N PRO A 136 59.49 -37.17 -45.42
CA PRO A 136 58.27 -37.77 -45.96
C PRO A 136 57.27 -38.21 -44.88
N VAL A 137 57.64 -38.15 -43.59
CA VAL A 137 56.76 -38.54 -42.49
C VAL A 137 56.04 -37.31 -41.92
N GLU A 138 54.72 -37.33 -42.02
CA GLU A 138 53.84 -36.33 -41.43
C GLU A 138 53.47 -36.74 -39.99
N PHE A 139 54.22 -36.24 -39.01
CA PHE A 139 53.95 -36.56 -37.59
C PHE A 139 52.51 -36.22 -37.18
N GLU A 140 51.92 -35.17 -37.77
CA GLU A 140 50.56 -34.72 -37.49
C GLU A 140 49.46 -35.73 -37.89
N SER A 141 49.72 -36.59 -38.89
CA SER A 141 48.72 -37.48 -39.49
C SER A 141 48.28 -38.63 -38.57
N VAL A 142 49.10 -38.94 -37.56
CA VAL A 142 48.85 -39.98 -36.55
C VAL A 142 47.64 -39.65 -35.67
N ILE A 143 47.42 -38.37 -35.41
CA ILE A 143 46.38 -37.92 -34.49
C ILE A 143 45.19 -37.43 -35.31
N ARG A 144 44.28 -38.36 -35.60
CA ARG A 144 43.02 -38.09 -36.27
C ARG A 144 41.97 -37.67 -35.25
N ILE A 145 41.69 -36.37 -35.17
CA ILE A 145 40.65 -35.80 -34.28
C ILE A 145 39.28 -36.43 -34.56
N ASN A 146 39.03 -36.86 -35.81
CA ASN A 146 37.81 -37.56 -36.21
C ASN A 146 37.56 -38.89 -35.47
N ASP A 147 38.59 -39.53 -34.90
CA ASP A 147 38.40 -40.76 -34.12
C ASP A 147 37.60 -40.50 -32.83
N ASN A 148 37.55 -39.25 -32.37
CA ASN A 148 36.72 -38.85 -31.23
C ASN A 148 35.21 -38.89 -31.51
N ARG A 149 34.79 -39.07 -32.77
CA ARG A 149 33.37 -39.30 -33.11
C ARG A 149 32.79 -40.50 -32.38
N LYS A 150 33.61 -41.48 -32.01
CA LYS A 150 33.19 -42.62 -31.17
C LYS A 150 32.68 -42.16 -29.81
N TYR A 151 33.28 -41.12 -29.23
CA TYR A 151 32.86 -40.57 -27.94
C TYR A 151 31.61 -39.69 -28.05
N LEU A 152 31.28 -39.19 -29.24
CA LEU A 152 30.05 -38.44 -29.50
C LEU A 152 28.80 -39.28 -29.19
N LYS A 153 28.88 -40.62 -29.31
CA LYS A 153 27.80 -41.53 -28.93
C LYS A 153 27.46 -41.44 -27.44
N TYR A 154 28.47 -41.30 -26.57
CA TYR A 154 28.25 -41.16 -25.12
C TYR A 154 27.60 -39.83 -24.75
N LEU A 155 27.81 -38.77 -25.54
CA LEU A 155 27.11 -37.50 -25.39
C LEU A 155 25.70 -37.55 -26.00
N ALA A 156 25.55 -38.23 -27.13
CA ALA A 156 24.28 -38.30 -27.87
C ALA A 156 23.18 -39.02 -27.09
N ILE A 157 23.52 -40.04 -26.29
CA ILE A 157 22.55 -40.78 -25.46
C ILE A 157 21.82 -39.85 -24.46
N PRO A 158 22.48 -39.17 -23.51
CA PRO A 158 21.81 -38.32 -22.55
C PRO A 158 21.14 -37.10 -23.20
N VAL A 159 21.73 -36.53 -24.26
CA VAL A 159 21.11 -35.44 -25.03
C VAL A 159 19.82 -35.90 -25.71
N GLY A 160 19.81 -37.10 -26.29
CA GLY A 160 18.62 -37.69 -26.90
C GLY A 160 17.50 -37.93 -25.89
N ILE A 161 17.84 -38.39 -24.69
CA ILE A 161 16.85 -38.56 -23.61
C ILE A 161 16.25 -37.22 -23.19
N ILE A 162 17.05 -36.16 -23.04
CA ILE A 162 16.55 -34.81 -22.76
C ILE A 162 15.56 -34.37 -23.85
N PHE A 163 15.89 -34.61 -25.12
CA PHE A 163 15.02 -34.24 -26.24
C PHE A 163 13.67 -34.98 -26.18
N VAL A 164 13.68 -36.28 -25.88
CA VAL A 164 12.44 -37.07 -25.71
C VAL A 164 11.61 -36.56 -24.53
N ILE A 165 12.24 -36.26 -23.38
CA ILE A 165 11.55 -35.71 -22.21
C ILE A 165 10.92 -34.35 -22.54
N LEU A 166 11.62 -33.47 -23.27
CA LEU A 166 11.08 -32.17 -23.70
C LEU A 166 9.88 -32.29 -24.65
N LEU A 167 9.79 -33.36 -25.43
CA LEU A 167 8.62 -33.60 -26.29
C LEU A 167 7.40 -34.09 -25.49
N ILE A 168 7.62 -34.92 -24.45
CA ILE A 168 6.54 -35.48 -23.63
C ILE A 168 6.05 -34.44 -22.62
N ASN A 169 6.97 -33.87 -21.83
CA ASN A 169 6.65 -32.91 -20.80
C ASN A 169 7.82 -31.94 -20.55
N LYS A 170 7.68 -30.74 -21.09
CA LYS A 170 8.69 -29.67 -20.94
C LYS A 170 8.93 -29.27 -19.48
N THR A 171 7.92 -29.41 -18.60
CA THR A 171 8.03 -28.93 -17.21
C THR A 171 9.04 -29.72 -16.40
N ILE A 172 9.26 -31.00 -16.72
CA ILE A 172 10.25 -31.86 -16.05
C ILE A 172 11.68 -31.29 -16.15
N ILE A 173 12.01 -30.61 -17.26
CA ILE A 173 13.35 -30.03 -17.42
C ILE A 173 13.34 -28.55 -17.05
N THR A 174 12.35 -27.78 -17.51
CA THR A 174 12.34 -26.33 -17.30
C THR A 174 12.05 -25.95 -15.85
N GLN A 175 11.03 -26.55 -15.23
CA GLN A 175 10.70 -26.24 -13.83
C GLN A 175 11.76 -26.80 -12.88
N SER A 176 12.23 -28.03 -13.08
CA SER A 176 13.30 -28.60 -12.25
C SER A 176 14.60 -27.79 -12.31
N ALA A 177 15.01 -27.31 -13.50
CA ALA A 177 16.16 -26.42 -13.63
C ALA A 177 15.96 -25.10 -12.85
N THR A 178 14.79 -24.47 -12.99
CA THR A 178 14.50 -23.23 -12.24
C THR A 178 14.47 -23.44 -10.72
N ARG A 179 13.91 -24.56 -10.25
CA ARG A 179 13.83 -24.89 -8.81
C ARG A 179 15.19 -25.22 -8.20
N ILE A 180 16.08 -25.88 -8.96
CA ILE A 180 17.45 -26.19 -8.50
C ILE A 180 18.29 -24.92 -8.39
N VAL A 181 18.19 -23.99 -9.35
CA VAL A 181 18.94 -22.72 -9.32
C VAL A 181 18.40 -21.78 -8.24
N ASN A 182 17.07 -21.71 -8.10
CA ASN A 182 16.41 -20.89 -7.08
C ASN A 182 16.17 -21.70 -5.80
N PHE A 183 17.25 -22.27 -5.23
CA PHE A 183 17.18 -23.12 -4.04
C PHE A 183 16.60 -22.41 -2.81
N ASN A 184 16.67 -21.07 -2.75
CA ASN A 184 16.23 -20.27 -1.61
C ASN A 184 14.75 -19.82 -1.68
N GLN A 185 14.00 -20.20 -2.72
CA GLN A 185 12.57 -19.92 -2.81
C GLN A 185 11.77 -21.17 -2.39
N GLN A 186 10.87 -21.02 -1.43
CA GLN A 186 9.87 -22.03 -1.08
C GLN A 186 8.90 -22.21 -2.26
N TYR A 187 9.28 -23.02 -3.24
CA TYR A 187 8.37 -23.48 -4.28
C TYR A 187 7.38 -24.45 -3.65
N SER A 188 6.23 -23.95 -3.21
CA SER A 188 5.01 -24.75 -3.11
C SER A 188 4.58 -25.14 -4.54
N PRO A 189 4.06 -26.37 -4.79
CA PRO A 189 3.41 -26.67 -6.07
C PRO A 189 2.46 -25.52 -6.43
N GLN A 190 2.44 -25.06 -7.69
CA GLN A 190 1.41 -24.07 -8.07
C GLN A 190 0.06 -24.72 -7.78
N ALA A 191 -0.69 -24.11 -6.86
CA ALA A 191 -2.02 -24.57 -6.53
C ALA A 191 -2.86 -24.57 -7.81
N PRO A 192 -3.79 -25.54 -7.98
CA PRO A 192 -4.74 -25.52 -9.09
C PRO A 192 -5.77 -24.37 -8.98
N PHE A 193 -5.56 -23.44 -8.04
CA PHE A 193 -6.39 -22.28 -7.73
C PHE A 193 -5.52 -21.11 -7.24
N ASN A 194 -6.02 -19.90 -7.42
CA ASN A 194 -5.38 -18.66 -6.98
C ASN A 194 -6.06 -18.12 -5.72
N PHE A 195 -5.25 -17.60 -4.80
CA PHE A 195 -5.73 -16.91 -3.60
C PHE A 195 -5.98 -15.42 -3.91
N THR A 196 -7.24 -15.00 -3.92
CA THR A 196 -7.63 -13.61 -4.19
C THR A 196 -8.31 -13.01 -2.96
N ILE A 197 -7.67 -12.04 -2.32
CA ILE A 197 -8.28 -11.30 -1.20
C ILE A 197 -9.26 -10.27 -1.75
N GLN A 198 -10.50 -10.27 -1.27
CA GLN A 198 -11.55 -9.36 -1.73
C GLN A 198 -11.53 -7.99 -1.01
N ASN A 199 -10.86 -7.89 0.13
CA ASN A 199 -10.72 -6.63 0.85
C ASN A 199 -9.88 -5.65 0.03
N LYS A 200 -10.38 -4.43 -0.21
CA LYS A 200 -9.65 -3.38 -0.95
C LYS A 200 -8.29 -3.07 -0.31
N ASN A 201 -8.29 -2.92 1.02
CA ASN A 201 -7.11 -2.67 1.83
C ASN A 201 -7.12 -3.62 3.04
N LEU A 202 -5.94 -4.09 3.45
CA LEU A 202 -5.74 -4.89 4.66
C LEU A 202 -5.49 -4.00 5.88
N ILE A 203 -6.39 -3.06 6.12
CA ILE A 203 -6.31 -2.14 7.26
C ILE A 203 -7.41 -2.51 8.24
N GLY A 204 -7.00 -2.97 9.42
CA GLY A 204 -7.88 -3.16 10.57
C GLY A 204 -7.89 -1.93 11.48
N PHE A 205 -8.97 -1.76 12.24
CA PHE A 205 -9.08 -0.69 13.21
C PHE A 205 -8.80 -1.21 14.63
N PHE A 206 -8.13 -0.39 15.44
CA PHE A 206 -7.79 -0.76 16.81
C PHE A 206 -9.02 -1.17 17.61
N ASN A 207 -8.95 -2.34 18.26
CA ASN A 207 -10.01 -2.92 19.10
C ASN A 207 -11.35 -3.17 18.36
N GLU A 208 -11.30 -3.26 17.03
CA GLU A 208 -12.44 -3.65 16.19
C GLU A 208 -12.21 -5.01 15.53
N ASP A 209 -13.31 -5.64 15.16
CA ASP A 209 -13.28 -6.89 14.43
C ASP A 209 -12.93 -6.61 12.96
N PHE A 210 -11.95 -7.35 12.43
CA PHE A 210 -11.57 -7.27 11.03
C PHE A 210 -11.94 -8.56 10.31
N THR A 211 -12.90 -8.50 9.39
CA THR A 211 -13.29 -9.64 8.57
C THR A 211 -12.48 -9.68 7.27
N LEU A 212 -11.62 -10.68 7.15
CA LEU A 212 -10.91 -11.03 5.93
C LEU A 212 -11.82 -11.89 5.05
N ARG A 213 -11.95 -11.52 3.78
CA ARG A 213 -12.66 -12.30 2.76
C ARG A 213 -11.71 -12.78 1.69
N LEU A 214 -11.75 -14.08 1.44
CA LEU A 214 -10.90 -14.79 0.49
C LEU A 214 -11.78 -15.43 -0.59
N SER A 215 -11.38 -15.24 -1.84
CA SER A 215 -11.88 -15.97 -3.01
C SER A 215 -10.80 -16.90 -3.53
N LEU A 216 -11.14 -18.17 -3.72
CA LEU A 216 -10.30 -19.16 -4.38
C LEU A 216 -10.87 -19.44 -5.77
N GLU A 217 -10.09 -19.14 -6.80
CA GLU A 217 -10.50 -19.30 -8.21
C GLU A 217 -9.56 -20.26 -8.93
N GLY A 218 -10.10 -21.33 -9.53
CA GLY A 218 -9.29 -22.33 -10.24
C GLY A 218 -10.06 -23.58 -10.67
N ASP A 219 -9.34 -24.55 -11.21
CA ASP A 219 -9.89 -25.78 -11.78
C ASP A 219 -10.37 -26.77 -10.70
N ALA A 220 -9.77 -26.71 -9.50
CA ALA A 220 -10.13 -27.55 -8.35
C ALA A 220 -10.06 -26.75 -7.05
N VAL A 221 -11.19 -26.22 -6.61
CA VAL A 221 -11.28 -25.38 -5.42
C VAL A 221 -11.54 -26.25 -4.18
N PRO A 222 -10.73 -26.14 -3.11
CA PRO A 222 -10.91 -26.92 -1.90
C PRO A 222 -12.13 -26.48 -1.09
N GLU A 223 -12.66 -27.39 -0.26
CA GLU A 223 -13.81 -27.11 0.62
C GLU A 223 -13.41 -26.37 1.91
N GLU A 224 -12.13 -26.39 2.28
CA GLU A 224 -11.63 -25.81 3.53
C GLU A 224 -10.39 -24.94 3.29
N ALA A 225 -10.33 -23.81 3.99
CA ALA A 225 -9.19 -22.92 4.02
C ALA A 225 -8.87 -22.53 5.48
N TYR A 226 -7.59 -22.26 5.76
CA TYR A 226 -7.07 -21.94 7.07
C TYR A 226 -6.20 -20.68 6.98
N ILE A 227 -6.23 -19.85 8.02
CA ILE A 227 -5.29 -18.77 8.24
C ILE A 227 -4.17 -19.28 9.13
N VAL A 228 -2.93 -19.09 8.71
CA VAL A 228 -1.73 -19.49 9.43
C VAL A 228 -1.04 -18.26 10.00
N ILE A 229 -0.92 -18.20 11.32
CA ILE A 229 -0.26 -17.10 12.05
C ILE A 229 0.82 -17.72 12.95
N GLY A 230 2.08 -17.57 12.55
CA GLY A 230 3.19 -18.24 13.24
C GLY A 230 3.02 -19.76 13.16
N SER A 231 2.66 -20.40 14.28
CA SER A 231 2.38 -21.84 14.37
C SER A 231 0.91 -22.20 14.50
N GLN A 232 0.01 -21.21 14.51
CA GLN A 232 -1.42 -21.44 14.69
C GLN A 232 -2.12 -21.57 13.33
N HIS A 233 -2.97 -22.58 13.19
CA HIS A 233 -3.86 -22.78 12.04
C HIS A 233 -5.29 -22.50 12.48
N LEU A 234 -5.90 -21.46 11.91
CA LEU A 234 -7.21 -20.95 12.25
C LEU A 234 -8.15 -21.25 11.09
N LYS A 235 -9.17 -22.09 11.29
CA LYS A 235 -10.10 -22.47 10.22
C LYS A 235 -10.94 -21.27 9.79
N MET A 236 -11.02 -21.03 8.47
CA MET A 236 -11.91 -20.02 7.89
C MET A 236 -13.34 -20.57 7.78
N GLU A 237 -14.33 -19.69 7.97
CA GLU A 237 -15.73 -20.00 7.72
C GLU A 237 -15.98 -20.04 6.20
N THR A 238 -16.71 -21.05 5.74
CA THR A 238 -17.09 -21.17 4.33
C THR A 238 -18.43 -20.49 4.11
N LEU A 239 -18.45 -19.43 3.29
CA LEU A 239 -19.69 -18.74 2.91
C LEU A 239 -20.36 -19.45 1.74
N GLN A 240 -19.59 -19.75 0.70
CA GLN A 240 -20.00 -20.43 -0.54
C GLN A 240 -18.81 -21.21 -1.09
N ALA A 241 -19.03 -22.07 -2.09
CA ALA A 241 -17.94 -22.78 -2.76
C ALA A 241 -16.89 -21.78 -3.29
N GLY A 242 -15.67 -21.86 -2.78
CA GLY A 242 -14.57 -20.96 -3.11
C GLY A 242 -14.58 -19.59 -2.43
N LEU A 243 -15.56 -19.28 -1.59
CA LEU A 243 -15.62 -18.04 -0.80
C LEU A 243 -15.53 -18.33 0.69
N PHE A 244 -14.46 -17.81 1.29
CA PHE A 244 -14.14 -17.99 2.70
C PHE A 244 -14.08 -16.66 3.41
N GLN A 245 -14.42 -16.67 4.70
CA GLN A 245 -14.24 -15.52 5.57
C GLN A 245 -13.60 -15.92 6.90
N TYR A 246 -12.88 -15.00 7.51
CA TYR A 246 -12.42 -15.14 8.87
C TYR A 246 -12.44 -13.79 9.57
N THR A 247 -12.94 -13.76 10.79
CA THR A 247 -13.02 -12.54 11.59
C THR A 247 -11.95 -12.55 12.66
N PHE A 248 -11.03 -11.59 12.56
CA PHE A 248 -10.08 -11.29 13.62
C PHE A 248 -10.79 -10.45 14.67
N GLU A 249 -11.15 -11.06 15.80
CA GLU A 249 -11.81 -10.36 16.90
C GLU A 249 -10.87 -9.34 17.54
N LYS A 250 -11.39 -8.13 17.79
CA LYS A 250 -10.73 -7.03 18.54
C LYS A 250 -9.25 -6.89 18.23
N LEU A 251 -8.90 -6.53 17.00
CA LEU A 251 -7.52 -6.44 16.55
C LEU A 251 -6.74 -5.38 17.35
N GLN A 252 -5.72 -5.79 18.11
CA GLN A 252 -4.92 -4.88 18.95
C GLN A 252 -3.54 -4.56 18.38
N GLN A 253 -3.01 -5.41 17.51
CA GLN A 253 -1.67 -5.28 16.92
C GLN A 253 -1.72 -5.69 15.45
N PRO A 254 -0.82 -5.15 14.60
CA PRO A 254 -0.62 -5.65 13.25
C PRO A 254 -0.33 -7.15 13.24
N LYS A 255 -0.88 -7.88 12.26
CA LYS A 255 -0.71 -9.33 12.16
C LYS A 255 -0.25 -9.71 10.76
N SER A 256 0.88 -10.39 10.69
CA SER A 256 1.29 -11.12 9.48
C SER A 256 0.65 -12.49 9.47
N PHE A 257 0.09 -12.89 8.33
CA PHE A 257 -0.58 -14.17 8.16
C PHE A 257 -0.38 -14.73 6.76
N GLN A 258 -0.49 -16.05 6.65
CA GLN A 258 -0.58 -16.78 5.40
C GLN A 258 -1.91 -17.50 5.34
N ILE A 259 -2.32 -17.92 4.15
CA ILE A 259 -3.52 -18.71 3.95
C ILE A 259 -3.08 -20.08 3.45
N GLU A 260 -3.60 -21.14 4.07
CA GLU A 260 -3.39 -22.52 3.69
C GLU A 260 -4.70 -23.13 3.19
N ALA A 261 -4.67 -23.77 2.03
CA ALA A 261 -5.80 -24.54 1.53
C ALA A 261 -5.31 -25.80 0.81
N ALA A 262 -5.85 -26.97 1.18
CA ALA A 262 -5.44 -28.28 0.63
C ALA A 262 -3.91 -28.52 0.58
N GLY A 263 -3.17 -28.03 1.60
CA GLY A 263 -1.70 -28.16 1.69
C GLY A 263 -0.90 -27.15 0.85
N TYR A 264 -1.57 -26.20 0.19
CA TYR A 264 -0.97 -25.08 -0.54
C TYR A 264 -1.00 -23.81 0.29
N TYR A 265 0.06 -23.01 0.20
CA TYR A 265 0.19 -21.75 0.93
C TYR A 265 0.14 -20.55 0.01
N SER A 266 -0.54 -19.49 0.44
CA SER A 266 -0.52 -18.18 -0.21
C SER A 266 0.80 -17.43 0.05
N GLY A 267 0.97 -16.27 -0.60
CA GLY A 267 1.95 -15.28 -0.16
C GLY A 267 1.70 -14.81 1.28
N ASN A 268 2.71 -14.19 1.89
CA ASN A 268 2.56 -13.56 3.20
C ASN A 268 1.81 -12.23 3.06
N PHE A 269 0.76 -12.07 3.87
CA PHE A 269 -0.03 -10.85 3.95
C PHE A 269 0.13 -10.21 5.32
N GLU A 270 -0.04 -8.90 5.40
CA GLU A 270 0.03 -8.16 6.65
C GLU A 270 -1.21 -7.30 6.82
N ILE A 271 -1.87 -7.44 7.96
CA ILE A 271 -2.93 -6.54 8.39
C ILE A 271 -2.27 -5.40 9.14
N THR A 272 -2.38 -4.19 8.60
CA THR A 272 -1.92 -2.98 9.28
C THR A 272 -3.02 -2.44 10.19
N LEU A 273 -2.63 -1.73 11.24
CA LEU A 273 -3.54 -1.20 12.24
C LEU A 273 -3.66 0.32 12.09
N ALA A 274 -4.89 0.81 12.02
CA ALA A 274 -5.19 2.24 12.02
C ALA A 274 -6.16 2.60 13.15
N ASN A 275 -6.10 3.86 13.59
CA ASN A 275 -7.08 4.40 14.53
C ASN A 275 -8.21 5.09 13.77
N ARG A 276 -9.45 4.90 14.24
CA ARG A 276 -10.56 5.72 13.79
C ARG A 276 -10.49 7.12 14.44
N PRO A 277 -10.99 8.14 13.75
CA PRO A 277 -11.17 9.44 14.36
C PRO A 277 -12.31 9.37 15.40
N GLU A 278 -12.08 9.95 16.57
CA GLU A 278 -13.01 9.92 17.70
C GLU A 278 -13.16 11.30 18.34
N LEU A 279 -14.36 11.63 18.82
CA LEU A 279 -14.63 12.85 19.57
C LEU A 279 -14.33 12.58 21.06
N THR A 280 -13.24 13.13 21.57
CA THR A 280 -12.84 12.92 22.96
C THR A 280 -13.58 13.84 23.91
N GLN A 281 -13.94 15.05 23.47
CA GLN A 281 -14.69 16.00 24.28
C GLN A 281 -15.50 16.98 23.42
N LEU A 282 -16.75 17.22 23.83
CA LEU A 282 -17.64 18.23 23.25
C LEU A 282 -17.79 19.39 24.24
N GLY A 283 -17.03 20.46 24.06
CA GLY A 283 -17.21 21.71 24.81
C GLY A 283 -18.24 22.61 24.11
N ILE A 284 -19.15 23.20 24.88
CA ILE A 284 -20.13 24.15 24.35
C ILE A 284 -20.11 25.41 25.20
N GLU A 285 -19.97 26.56 24.55
CA GLU A 285 -20.08 27.88 25.18
C GLU A 285 -21.34 28.57 24.69
N LEU A 286 -22.22 28.95 25.63
CA LEU A 286 -23.46 29.64 25.38
C LEU A 286 -23.31 31.12 25.72
N GLN A 287 -23.54 31.98 24.72
CA GLN A 287 -23.62 33.42 24.91
C GLN A 287 -25.06 33.86 24.71
N TYR A 288 -25.73 34.15 25.83
CA TYR A 288 -27.13 34.56 25.84
C TYR A 288 -27.29 36.01 25.34
N PRO A 289 -28.43 36.34 24.73
CA PRO A 289 -28.76 37.72 24.40
C PRO A 289 -28.65 38.66 25.60
N LYS A 290 -28.16 39.89 25.36
CA LYS A 290 -27.88 40.86 26.43
C LYS A 290 -29.11 41.24 27.25
N TYR A 291 -30.28 41.28 26.61
CA TYR A 291 -31.54 41.67 27.24
C TYR A 291 -31.98 40.69 28.35
N LEU A 292 -31.59 39.41 28.24
CA LEU A 292 -31.86 38.40 29.27
C LEU A 292 -31.04 38.59 30.56
N GLN A 293 -29.98 39.41 30.52
CA GLN A 293 -29.05 39.62 31.64
C GLN A 293 -28.44 38.33 32.22
N ARG A 294 -28.42 37.25 31.44
CA ARG A 294 -27.85 35.96 31.85
C ARG A 294 -26.34 35.95 31.60
N LYS A 295 -25.60 35.33 32.52
CA LYS A 295 -24.15 35.11 32.34
C LYS A 295 -23.93 34.01 31.31
N ASN A 296 -22.84 34.13 30.55
CA ASN A 296 -22.41 33.08 29.64
C ASN A 296 -22.18 31.77 30.40
N GLU A 297 -22.55 30.67 29.75
CA GLU A 297 -22.49 29.33 30.34
C GLU A 297 -21.55 28.43 29.53
N ARG A 298 -20.92 27.48 30.22
CA ARG A 298 -20.06 26.48 29.60
C ARG A 298 -20.53 25.10 29.98
N LEU A 299 -20.80 24.29 28.97
CA LEU A 299 -21.23 22.92 29.11
C LEU A 299 -20.16 21.99 28.55
N VAL A 300 -20.01 20.83 29.17
CA VAL A 300 -19.07 19.79 28.74
C VAL A 300 -19.87 18.52 28.48
N ASN A 301 -19.70 17.96 27.29
CA ASN A 301 -20.40 16.77 26.81
C ASN A 301 -21.93 16.91 26.85
N ALA A 302 -22.44 18.13 26.79
CA ALA A 302 -23.86 18.40 26.58
C ALA A 302 -24.13 18.33 25.08
N GLY A 303 -24.69 17.21 24.63
CA GLY A 303 -25.09 17.04 23.24
C GLY A 303 -26.31 17.88 22.87
N ASN A 304 -27.42 17.58 23.53
CA ASN A 304 -28.68 18.29 23.32
C ASN A 304 -28.69 19.60 24.12
N LEU A 305 -29.26 20.64 23.53
CA LEU A 305 -29.32 21.98 24.09
C LEU A 305 -30.75 22.49 24.10
N GLU A 306 -31.12 23.20 25.16
CA GLU A 306 -32.34 24.00 25.24
C GLU A 306 -31.94 25.44 25.56
N ILE A 307 -32.13 26.35 24.60
CA ILE A 307 -31.59 27.72 24.67
C ILE A 307 -32.64 28.77 24.27
N PRO A 308 -32.60 29.99 24.84
CA PRO A 308 -33.41 31.10 24.38
C PRO A 308 -33.09 31.49 22.93
N GLU A 309 -34.09 31.99 22.21
CA GLU A 309 -33.92 32.60 20.89
C GLU A 309 -32.81 33.67 20.90
N GLY A 310 -32.00 33.69 19.84
CA GLY A 310 -30.90 34.64 19.68
C GLY A 310 -29.61 34.23 20.39
N THR A 311 -29.57 33.10 21.10
CA THR A 311 -28.35 32.58 21.75
C THR A 311 -27.30 32.19 20.71
N LEU A 312 -26.07 32.66 20.93
CA LEU A 312 -24.89 32.26 20.14
C LEU A 312 -24.25 31.04 20.80
N VAL A 313 -24.26 29.92 20.09
CA VAL A 313 -23.64 28.67 20.53
C VAL A 313 -22.27 28.55 19.87
N THR A 314 -21.25 28.28 20.66
CA THR A 314 -19.89 27.98 20.17
C THR A 314 -19.49 26.57 20.59
N TRP A 315 -19.29 25.69 19.62
CA TRP A 315 -18.78 24.35 19.86
C TRP A 315 -17.25 24.36 19.81
N ARG A 316 -16.63 23.69 20.78
CA ARG A 316 -15.21 23.38 20.85
C ARG A 316 -15.08 21.86 20.91
N LEU A 317 -14.70 21.27 19.79
CA LEU A 317 -14.58 19.82 19.64
C LEU A 317 -13.13 19.43 19.81
N ASN A 318 -12.83 18.58 20.79
CA ASN A 318 -11.53 17.92 20.90
C ASN A 318 -11.65 16.50 20.35
N THR A 319 -10.68 16.11 19.54
CA THR A 319 -10.72 14.86 18.78
C THR A 319 -9.40 14.10 18.90
N ALA A 320 -9.46 12.79 18.77
CA ALA A 320 -8.30 11.92 18.62
C ALA A 320 -8.27 11.38 17.19
N ASN A 321 -7.08 11.36 16.58
CA ASN A 321 -6.83 10.79 15.25
C ASN A 321 -7.73 11.34 14.11
N ALA A 322 -8.28 12.56 14.24
CA ALA A 322 -9.05 13.23 13.20
C ALA A 322 -8.18 14.29 12.50
N THR A 323 -8.21 14.33 11.18
CA THR A 323 -7.55 15.38 10.37
C THR A 323 -8.54 16.47 9.97
N SER A 324 -9.82 16.13 9.85
CA SER A 324 -10.88 17.09 9.56
C SER A 324 -12.16 16.76 10.31
N VAL A 325 -12.87 17.83 10.67
CA VAL A 325 -14.16 17.78 11.34
C VAL A 325 -15.12 18.67 10.58
N SER A 326 -16.35 18.21 10.50
CA SER A 326 -17.38 18.86 9.72
C SER A 326 -18.73 18.67 10.39
N MET A 327 -19.60 19.66 10.26
CA MET A 327 -20.95 19.63 10.82
C MET A 327 -21.98 19.86 9.73
N ILE A 328 -23.11 19.15 9.84
CA ILE A 328 -24.29 19.39 9.01
C ILE A 328 -25.41 19.77 9.97
N PHE A 329 -26.17 20.81 9.59
CA PHE A 329 -27.36 21.21 10.31
C PHE A 329 -28.60 20.81 9.50
N ALA A 330 -29.68 20.36 10.13
CA ALA A 330 -30.86 19.93 9.39
C ALA A 330 -31.50 21.07 8.58
N SER A 331 -31.42 22.32 9.09
CA SER A 331 -31.85 23.52 8.36
C SER A 331 -30.97 23.90 7.17
N ASP A 332 -29.72 23.41 7.11
CA ASP A 332 -28.75 23.71 6.07
C ASP A 332 -28.14 22.41 5.57
N SER A 333 -28.65 21.88 4.45
CA SER A 333 -28.18 20.63 3.86
C SER A 333 -26.69 20.64 3.45
N SER A 334 -26.02 21.79 3.53
CA SER A 334 -24.60 21.90 3.22
C SER A 334 -23.73 21.47 4.40
N LYS A 335 -22.62 20.82 4.06
CA LYS A 335 -21.62 20.36 5.02
C LYS A 335 -20.62 21.48 5.30
N ILE A 336 -20.52 21.86 6.57
CA ILE A 336 -19.64 22.93 7.03
C ILE A 336 -18.37 22.30 7.59
N ASP A 337 -17.23 22.56 6.95
CA ASP A 337 -15.93 22.15 7.48
C ASP A 337 -15.48 23.13 8.57
N LEU A 338 -15.00 22.59 9.69
CA LEU A 338 -14.60 23.37 10.85
C LEU A 338 -13.16 23.83 10.74
N GLN A 339 -12.88 24.99 11.32
CA GLN A 339 -11.52 25.50 11.43
C GLN A 339 -10.80 24.80 12.57
N SER A 340 -9.65 24.21 12.24
CA SER A 340 -8.72 23.64 13.21
C SER A 340 -7.98 24.76 13.95
N THR A 341 -7.93 24.68 15.27
CA THR A 341 -7.16 25.60 16.12
C THR A 341 -5.80 25.00 16.51
N ASP A 342 -5.71 23.67 16.68
CA ASP A 342 -4.49 22.97 17.12
C ASP A 342 -4.41 21.51 16.61
N ASN A 343 -4.77 21.27 15.35
CA ASN A 343 -4.83 19.95 14.66
C ASN A 343 -5.77 18.89 15.25
N GLN A 344 -6.14 18.99 16.53
CA GLN A 344 -7.02 18.09 17.26
C GLN A 344 -8.22 18.81 17.88
N SER A 345 -8.20 20.15 17.88
CA SER A 345 -9.28 20.99 18.38
C SER A 345 -9.91 21.81 17.25
N PHE A 346 -11.24 21.81 17.18
CA PHE A 346 -12.03 22.44 16.14
C PHE A 346 -13.10 23.34 16.74
N ILE A 347 -13.33 24.50 16.12
CA ILE A 347 -14.27 25.50 16.63
C ILE A 347 -15.28 25.88 15.55
N HIS A 348 -16.53 26.04 15.97
CA HIS A 348 -17.59 26.61 15.17
C HIS A 348 -18.55 27.41 16.04
N SER A 349 -19.15 28.46 15.49
CA SER A 349 -20.16 29.25 16.18
C SER A 349 -21.36 29.48 15.28
N ARG A 350 -22.56 29.34 15.83
CA ARG A 350 -23.82 29.60 15.14
C ARG A 350 -24.85 30.20 16.09
N GLN A 351 -25.58 31.20 15.61
CA GLN A 351 -26.68 31.81 16.36
C GLN A 351 -27.99 31.11 16.00
N PHE A 352 -28.78 30.74 17.00
CA PHE A 352 -30.05 30.06 16.80
C PHE A 352 -31.23 31.00 17.01
N ARG A 353 -32.16 30.96 16.06
CA ARG A 353 -33.48 31.58 16.21
C ARG A 353 -34.60 30.56 16.18
N ASN A 354 -34.43 29.48 15.43
CA ASN A 354 -35.38 28.39 15.35
C ASN A 354 -34.72 27.09 15.82
N PRO A 355 -35.49 26.11 16.32
CA PRO A 355 -34.97 24.78 16.64
C PRO A 355 -34.30 24.14 15.42
N ASP A 356 -33.26 23.35 15.68
CA ASP A 356 -32.50 22.67 14.64
C ASP A 356 -31.86 21.39 15.18
N GLN A 357 -31.30 20.59 14.29
CA GLN A 357 -30.54 19.39 14.62
C GLN A 357 -29.17 19.47 13.95
N TYR A 358 -28.16 18.88 14.57
CA TYR A 358 -26.82 18.85 13.98
C TYR A 358 -26.15 17.50 14.13
N GLU A 359 -25.31 17.19 13.14
CA GLU A 359 -24.51 15.98 13.08
C GLU A 359 -23.04 16.33 12.89
N VAL A 360 -22.17 15.70 13.68
CA VAL A 360 -20.73 15.88 13.64
C VAL A 360 -20.09 14.69 12.92
N PHE A 361 -19.31 14.99 11.88
CA PHE A 361 -18.54 14.02 11.12
C PHE A 361 -17.06 14.25 11.33
N LEU A 362 -16.36 13.18 11.72
CA LEU A 362 -14.91 13.18 11.91
C LEU A 362 -14.29 12.32 10.81
N ARG A 363 -13.15 12.78 10.27
CA ARG A 363 -12.44 12.06 9.21
C ARG A 363 -10.94 12.11 9.43
N ASN A 364 -10.28 11.02 9.05
CA ASN A 364 -8.85 10.99 8.80
C ASN A 364 -8.55 10.41 7.42
N GLU A 365 -7.27 10.21 7.11
CA GLU A 365 -6.83 9.68 5.82
C GLU A 365 -7.40 8.29 5.52
N GLN A 366 -7.61 7.47 6.57
CA GLN A 366 -7.94 6.06 6.44
C GLN A 366 -9.43 5.76 6.66
N SER A 367 -10.15 6.62 7.38
CA SER A 367 -11.50 6.31 7.89
C SER A 367 -12.31 7.53 8.36
N GLN A 368 -13.56 7.26 8.71
CA GLN A 368 -14.48 8.17 9.39
C GLN A 368 -14.84 7.60 10.78
N ASN A 369 -15.45 8.43 11.62
CA ASN A 369 -15.96 8.00 12.92
C ASN A 369 -16.94 6.83 12.75
N LYS A 370 -16.88 5.88 13.69
CA LYS A 370 -17.73 4.68 13.66
C LYS A 370 -19.16 5.00 14.05
N ASP A 371 -19.32 5.65 15.21
CA ASP A 371 -20.62 5.94 15.78
C ASP A 371 -21.10 7.31 15.31
N ARG A 372 -22.41 7.40 15.06
CA ARG A 372 -23.06 8.62 14.62
C ARG A 372 -23.16 9.61 15.78
N ILE A 373 -22.67 10.84 15.59
CA ILE A 373 -22.69 11.90 16.61
C ILE A 373 -23.76 12.91 16.21
N PHE A 374 -24.95 12.78 16.78
CA PHE A 374 -26.14 13.56 16.41
C PHE A 374 -26.83 14.14 17.64
N TYR A 375 -27.20 15.42 17.57
CA TYR A 375 -27.81 16.16 18.67
C TYR A 375 -28.85 17.17 18.20
N ALA A 376 -29.71 17.60 19.13
CA ALA A 376 -30.75 18.60 18.89
C ALA A 376 -30.51 19.92 19.65
N VAL A 377 -30.93 21.02 19.06
CA VAL A 377 -30.97 22.35 19.67
C VAL A 377 -32.41 22.83 19.69
N ASP A 378 -33.02 22.79 20.86
CA ASP A 378 -34.35 23.34 21.11
C ASP A 378 -34.25 24.82 21.43
N VAL A 379 -35.13 25.62 20.83
CA VAL A 379 -35.13 27.08 21.00
C VAL A 379 -36.42 27.54 21.65
N ILE A 380 -36.29 28.17 22.82
CA ILE A 380 -37.40 28.83 23.53
C ILE A 380 -37.59 30.22 22.90
N LYS A 381 -38.76 30.42 22.29
CA LYS A 381 -39.13 31.66 21.61
C LYS A 381 -39.41 32.80 22.59
N ASP A 382 -38.99 33.99 22.20
CA ASP A 382 -39.34 35.23 22.89
C ASP A 382 -40.80 35.62 22.59
N GLN A 383 -41.56 36.03 23.60
CA GLN A 383 -42.95 36.39 23.42
C GLN A 383 -43.09 37.90 23.18
N TYR A 384 -44.01 38.28 22.29
CA TYR A 384 -44.33 39.71 22.15
C TYR A 384 -45.03 40.24 23.39
N PRO A 385 -44.76 41.49 23.80
CA PRO A 385 -45.40 42.11 24.94
C PRO A 385 -46.90 42.25 24.71
N GLN A 386 -47.67 41.93 25.74
CA GLN A 386 -49.13 41.98 25.73
C GLN A 386 -49.63 43.26 26.36
N LEU A 387 -50.60 43.91 25.71
CA LEU A 387 -51.19 45.15 26.17
C LEU A 387 -52.71 45.04 26.23
N THR A 388 -53.25 45.14 27.44
CA THR A 388 -54.71 45.22 27.67
C THR A 388 -55.07 46.66 28.02
N ILE A 389 -56.01 47.24 27.28
CA ILE A 389 -56.35 48.66 27.38
C ILE A 389 -57.85 48.80 27.71
N ASN A 390 -58.12 49.60 28.72
CA ASN A 390 -59.42 50.17 29.03
C ASN A 390 -59.44 51.62 28.56
N ASN A 391 -60.40 51.93 27.70
CA ASN A 391 -60.56 53.24 27.10
C ASN A 391 -61.86 53.88 27.57
N PHE A 392 -61.76 54.89 28.43
CA PHE A 392 -62.90 55.66 28.90
C PHE A 392 -62.89 57.04 28.26
N ARG A 393 -63.92 57.31 27.46
CA ARG A 393 -64.12 58.61 26.81
C ARG A 393 -65.30 59.35 27.43
N ASP A 394 -65.19 60.66 27.53
CA ASP A 394 -66.33 61.52 27.85
C ASP A 394 -67.32 61.50 26.67
N SER A 395 -68.53 60.98 26.90
CA SER A 395 -69.57 60.83 25.87
C SER A 395 -70.35 62.12 25.59
N VAL A 396 -70.20 63.16 26.43
CA VAL A 396 -70.96 64.40 26.32
C VAL A 396 -70.10 65.49 25.70
N LEU A 397 -68.95 65.78 26.31
CA LEU A 397 -68.11 66.91 25.88
C LEU A 397 -66.91 66.46 25.05
N TYR A 398 -66.57 65.17 25.05
CA TYR A 398 -65.41 64.62 24.33
C TYR A 398 -64.08 65.34 24.64
N LYS A 399 -63.95 66.00 25.79
CA LYS A 399 -62.74 66.77 26.15
C LYS A 399 -61.61 65.92 26.71
N ARG A 400 -61.91 64.70 27.15
CA ARG A 400 -60.95 63.82 27.81
C ARG A 400 -61.06 62.37 27.35
N ILE A 401 -59.92 61.70 27.30
CA ILE A 401 -59.79 60.26 27.13
C ILE A 401 -58.91 59.74 28.26
N ILE A 402 -59.41 58.76 29.01
CA ILE A 402 -58.64 58.06 30.03
C ILE A 402 -58.25 56.71 29.45
N LEU A 403 -56.94 56.49 29.34
CA LEU A 403 -56.34 55.25 28.92
C LEU A 403 -55.74 54.59 30.15
N SER A 404 -56.30 53.47 30.57
CA SER A 404 -55.73 52.67 31.66
C SER A 404 -55.62 51.22 31.23
N GLY A 405 -54.78 50.43 31.89
CA GLY A 405 -54.59 49.06 31.45
C GLY A 405 -53.43 48.38 32.11
N ILE A 406 -53.10 47.20 31.59
CA ILE A 406 -51.98 46.38 32.03
C ILE A 406 -51.12 46.07 30.81
N THR A 407 -49.81 46.23 30.96
CA THR A 407 -48.81 45.75 30.01
C THR A 407 -48.00 44.63 30.68
N ALA A 408 -47.72 43.57 29.94
CA ALA A 408 -47.03 42.38 30.45
C ALA A 408 -46.10 41.76 29.41
N ASP A 409 -44.98 41.22 29.86
CA ASP A 409 -43.94 40.59 29.05
C ASP A 409 -43.09 39.64 29.91
N ASP A 410 -42.49 38.61 29.31
CA ASP A 410 -41.67 37.62 30.02
C ASP A 410 -40.29 38.15 30.43
N TYR A 411 -39.74 39.12 29.68
CA TYR A 411 -38.47 39.78 29.98
C TYR A 411 -38.62 41.25 30.41
N GLY A 412 -39.83 41.79 30.29
CA GLY A 412 -40.24 43.06 30.87
C GLY A 412 -40.36 44.18 29.84
N ILE A 413 -41.06 45.24 30.25
CA ILE A 413 -41.40 46.34 29.34
C ILE A 413 -40.32 47.44 29.36
N THR A 414 -39.92 47.89 28.18
CA THR A 414 -38.95 48.99 28.01
C THR A 414 -39.63 50.32 27.73
N GLN A 415 -40.71 50.32 26.95
CA GLN A 415 -41.42 51.55 26.57
C GLN A 415 -42.92 51.32 26.34
N LEU A 416 -43.75 52.25 26.83
CA LEU A 416 -45.15 52.40 26.46
C LEU A 416 -45.37 53.79 25.86
N SER A 417 -46.00 53.85 24.69
CA SER A 417 -46.25 55.11 24.00
C SER A 417 -47.65 55.19 23.43
N LEU A 418 -48.25 56.38 23.53
CA LEU A 418 -49.46 56.76 22.84
C LEU A 418 -49.06 57.44 21.53
N GLN A 419 -49.41 56.82 20.41
CA GLN A 419 -49.28 57.43 19.09
C GLN A 419 -50.63 57.95 18.66
N PHE A 420 -50.68 59.19 18.17
CA PHE A 420 -51.90 59.75 17.63
C PHE A 420 -51.65 60.65 16.42
N HIS A 421 -52.65 60.68 15.55
CA HIS A 421 -52.72 61.63 14.46
C HIS A 421 -54.10 62.26 14.33
N VAL A 422 -54.11 63.50 13.86
CA VAL A 422 -55.33 64.22 13.50
C VAL A 422 -55.41 64.28 11.99
N LYS A 423 -56.58 63.94 11.45
CA LYS A 423 -56.90 64.03 10.03
C LYS A 423 -57.91 65.15 9.79
N ASP A 424 -57.80 65.83 8.65
CA ASP A 424 -58.83 66.74 8.17
C ASP A 424 -59.99 66.00 7.47
N GLU A 425 -60.98 66.76 6.99
CA GLU A 425 -62.14 66.21 6.26
C GLU A 425 -61.75 65.45 4.98
N GLN A 426 -60.57 65.74 4.42
CA GLN A 426 -60.01 65.11 3.22
C GLN A 426 -59.12 63.91 3.55
N GLN A 427 -59.15 63.44 4.81
CA GLN A 427 -58.35 62.33 5.34
C GLN A 427 -56.83 62.58 5.33
N LYS A 428 -56.38 63.83 5.19
CA LYS A 428 -54.97 64.19 5.23
C LYS A 428 -54.51 64.36 6.67
N ILE A 429 -53.37 63.75 7.01
CA ILE A 429 -52.76 63.87 8.34
C ILE A 429 -52.21 65.29 8.49
N ILE A 430 -52.78 66.05 9.44
CA ILE A 430 -52.40 67.43 9.75
C ILE A 430 -51.51 67.53 10.98
N THR A 431 -51.52 66.53 11.86
CA THR A 431 -50.66 66.47 13.04
C THR A 431 -50.43 65.01 13.41
N GLN A 432 -49.19 64.67 13.73
CA GLN A 432 -48.80 63.37 14.26
C GLN A 432 -47.86 63.59 15.43
N ARG A 433 -48.13 62.95 16.57
CA ARG A 433 -47.29 63.05 17.77
C ARG A 433 -47.25 61.71 18.51
N THR A 434 -46.16 61.53 19.24
CA THR A 434 -45.94 60.40 20.13
C THR A 434 -45.78 60.94 21.54
N VAL A 435 -46.49 60.35 22.50
CA VAL A 435 -46.39 60.68 23.91
C VAL A 435 -45.97 59.43 24.67
N ASN A 436 -44.83 59.49 25.35
CA ASN A 436 -44.37 58.40 26.18
C ASN A 436 -45.16 58.38 27.48
N ILE A 437 -45.70 57.21 27.82
CA ILE A 437 -46.38 56.95 29.09
C ILE A 437 -45.32 56.36 30.02
N PRO A 438 -45.10 56.94 31.22
CA PRO A 438 -44.08 56.45 32.12
C PRO A 438 -44.39 55.01 32.55
N VAL A 439 -43.40 54.14 32.37
CA VAL A 439 -43.41 52.74 32.79
C VAL A 439 -42.13 52.44 33.55
N SER A 440 -42.20 51.51 34.49
CA SER A 440 -41.04 51.02 35.22
C SER A 440 -40.28 50.01 34.37
N TYR A 441 -38.97 50.22 34.24
CA TYR A 441 -38.09 49.35 33.45
C TYR A 441 -37.98 47.96 34.11
N ASN A 442 -37.89 46.90 33.30
CA ASN A 442 -37.74 45.50 33.75
C ASN A 442 -38.86 44.95 34.66
N GLN A 443 -40.05 45.55 34.67
CA GLN A 443 -41.22 44.93 35.29
C GLN A 443 -41.94 44.05 34.27
N GLN A 444 -42.07 42.75 34.59
CA GLN A 444 -42.79 41.77 33.77
C GLN A 444 -44.28 42.09 33.63
N GLN A 445 -44.87 42.76 34.61
CA GLN A 445 -46.26 43.18 34.54
C GLN A 445 -46.43 44.49 35.30
N GLN A 446 -47.12 45.45 34.69
CA GLN A 446 -47.43 46.72 35.34
C GLN A 446 -48.72 47.34 34.80
N SER A 447 -49.44 48.03 35.68
CA SER A 447 -50.59 48.83 35.31
C SER A 447 -50.16 50.23 34.90
N PHE A 448 -50.78 50.78 33.86
CA PHE A 448 -50.59 52.18 33.46
C PHE A 448 -51.90 52.96 33.56
N PHE A 449 -51.77 54.27 33.77
CA PHE A 449 -52.88 55.20 33.75
C PHE A 449 -52.44 56.51 33.09
N TYR A 450 -53.15 56.92 32.05
CA TYR A 450 -52.89 58.14 31.31
C TYR A 450 -54.20 58.91 31.08
N ASN A 451 -54.27 60.10 31.66
CA ASN A 451 -55.40 61.01 31.49
C ASN A 451 -55.07 62.03 30.40
N TRP A 452 -55.68 61.88 29.23
CA TRP A 452 -55.41 62.70 28.06
C TRP A 452 -56.46 63.81 27.89
N ASN A 453 -56.02 65.06 28.06
CA ASN A 453 -56.85 66.22 27.78
C ASN A 453 -56.73 66.64 26.29
N LEU A 454 -57.84 66.56 25.56
CA LEU A 454 -57.90 66.84 24.12
C LEU A 454 -57.98 68.34 23.80
N ASP A 455 -58.29 69.20 24.78
CA ASP A 455 -58.38 70.65 24.56
C ASP A 455 -57.05 71.23 24.03
N THR A 456 -55.93 70.58 24.35
CA THR A 456 -54.58 70.94 23.87
C THR A 456 -54.37 70.74 22.37
N LEU A 457 -55.23 69.96 21.71
CA LEU A 457 -55.15 69.65 20.29
C LEU A 457 -55.86 70.67 19.40
N SER A 458 -56.67 71.58 19.98
CA SER A 458 -57.41 72.63 19.25
C SER A 458 -58.16 72.09 18.01
N LEU A 459 -58.83 70.95 18.17
CA LEU A 459 -59.52 70.25 17.09
C LEU A 459 -60.63 71.14 16.48
N LYS A 460 -60.66 71.25 15.16
CA LYS A 460 -61.70 71.97 14.41
C LYS A 460 -62.86 71.02 14.03
N PRO A 461 -64.08 71.54 13.83
CA PRO A 461 -65.17 70.76 13.25
C PRO A 461 -64.72 70.04 11.96
N GLY A 462 -65.11 68.77 11.81
CA GLY A 462 -64.73 67.93 10.67
C GLY A 462 -63.40 67.16 10.82
N GLN A 463 -62.56 67.50 11.81
CA GLN A 463 -61.31 66.79 12.06
C GLN A 463 -61.51 65.50 12.85
N GLN A 464 -60.73 64.46 12.52
CA GLN A 464 -60.79 63.14 13.16
C GLN A 464 -59.50 62.83 13.90
N LEU A 465 -59.61 62.45 15.18
CA LEU A 465 -58.49 61.96 15.98
C LEU A 465 -58.44 60.43 15.92
N GLN A 466 -57.30 59.87 15.51
CA GLN A 466 -57.03 58.44 15.58
C GLN A 466 -55.79 58.22 16.45
N TYR A 467 -55.83 57.21 17.31
CA TYR A 467 -54.75 56.90 18.23
C TYR A 467 -54.66 55.41 18.50
N PHE A 468 -53.47 54.96 18.88
CA PHE A 468 -53.19 53.62 19.34
C PHE A 468 -52.08 53.67 20.40
N LEU A 469 -52.07 52.67 21.28
CA LEU A 469 -50.95 52.46 22.17
C LEU A 469 -50.01 51.41 21.58
N GLN A 470 -48.72 51.62 21.79
CA GLN A 470 -47.69 50.67 21.42
C GLN A 470 -46.80 50.43 22.63
N THR A 471 -46.62 49.15 22.96
CA THR A 471 -45.69 48.68 23.98
C THR A 471 -44.51 48.00 23.29
N TRP A 472 -43.33 48.12 23.90
CA TRP A 472 -42.09 47.55 23.40
C TRP A 472 -41.41 46.75 24.52
N ASP A 473 -40.83 45.63 24.13
CA ASP A 473 -39.85 44.85 24.87
C ASP A 473 -38.45 45.09 24.27
N ASN A 474 -37.42 44.74 25.05
CA ASN A 474 -36.00 44.57 24.69
C ASN A 474 -35.36 45.52 23.65
#